data_AF-A0A538G7G6-F1
#
_entry.id   AF-A0A538G7G6-F1
#
_cell.length_a   1.000
_cell.length_b   1.000
_cell.length_c   1.000
_cell.angle_alpha   90.00
_cell.angle_beta   90.00
_cell.angle_gamma   90.00
#
_symmetry.space_group_name_H-M   'P 1'
#
loop_
_entity.id
_entity.type
_entity.pdbx_description
1 polymer ?
#
loop_
_entity_poly.entity_id
_entity_poly.type
_entity_poly.pdbx_seq_one_letter_code
_entity_poly.pdbx_strand_id
1 'polypeptide(L)'
;MAIAIDASTRKPLAAPLPAGGLAQAVLGSQTFERVGNLGALSVAKAWAPVTRAPPTGDFFRLRGNGIRCVRAPCFSIRVGRLNTATHTHLASVLDLAGPAGIDAKTLRLAQRALATREGLLGSGRVVATPDGGRSFDATQLYLRSATPRA
;
A
#
# COMPACT_ATOMS: atom_id res chain seq x y z
N MET A 1 -5.34 15.72 21.28
CA MET A 1 -4.02 15.18 20.90
C MET A 1 -4.16 13.68 20.74
N ALA A 2 -3.70 13.09 19.64
CA ALA A 2 -3.84 11.66 19.38
C ALA A 2 -2.45 10.99 19.29
N ILE A 3 -2.34 9.77 19.80
CA ILE A 3 -1.08 9.02 19.84
C ILE A 3 -1.17 7.76 18.97
N ALA A 4 -0.09 7.43 18.28
CA ALA A 4 0.03 6.17 17.55
C ALA A 4 0.53 5.07 18.50
N ILE A 5 -0.19 3.95 18.55
CA ILE A 5 0.14 2.79 19.38
C ILE A 5 0.29 1.54 18.50
N ASP A 6 1.05 0.57 18.97
CA ASP A 6 1.09 -0.76 18.35
C ASP A 6 -0.22 -1.52 18.65
N ALA A 7 -0.86 -2.08 17.62
CA ALA A 7 -2.14 -2.77 17.78
C ALA A 7 -2.08 -4.04 18.62
N SER A 8 -0.91 -4.67 18.74
CA SER A 8 -0.69 -5.89 19.51
C SER A 8 -0.39 -5.61 20.98
N THR A 9 0.44 -4.61 21.28
CA THR A 9 0.87 -4.32 22.67
C THR A 9 0.10 -3.19 23.33
N ARG A 10 -0.63 -2.38 22.55
CA ARG A 10 -1.27 -1.11 22.96
C ARG A 10 -0.31 -0.11 23.61
N LYS A 11 0.99 -0.25 23.38
CA LYS A 11 1.99 0.71 23.81
C LYS A 11 2.27 1.72 22.70
N PRO A 12 2.77 2.93 23.02
CA PRO A 12 3.25 3.86 22.01
C PRO A 12 4.25 3.20 21.06
N LEU A 13 4.19 3.53 19.76
CA LEU A 13 5.17 3.01 18.80
C LEU A 13 6.60 3.38 19.24
N ALA A 14 7.53 2.43 19.14
CA ALA A 14 8.93 2.66 19.53
C ALA A 14 9.67 3.63 18.59
N ALA A 15 9.17 3.81 17.38
CA ALA A 15 9.68 4.78 16.41
C ALA A 15 8.53 5.36 15.58
N PRO A 16 8.70 6.55 14.97
CA PRO A 16 7.70 7.11 14.08
C PRO A 16 7.49 6.24 12.85
N LEU A 17 6.27 6.32 12.29
CA LEU A 17 5.97 5.74 10.99
C LEU A 17 6.81 6.40 9.89
N PRO A 18 7.12 5.70 8.79
CA PRO A 18 7.84 6.30 7.67
C PRO A 18 7.09 7.54 7.16
N ALA A 19 7.82 8.63 6.98
CA ALA A 19 7.27 9.87 6.45
C ALA A 19 6.61 9.63 5.08
N GLY A 20 5.39 10.14 4.89
CA GLY A 20 4.60 9.89 3.68
C GLY A 20 4.10 8.45 3.53
N GLY A 21 4.29 7.59 4.54
CA GLY A 21 3.85 6.21 4.53
C GLY A 21 2.36 6.04 4.81
N LEU A 22 1.89 4.82 4.53
CA LEU A 22 0.52 4.41 4.80
C LEU A 22 0.49 3.46 5.99
N ALA A 23 -0.61 3.50 6.76
CA ALA A 23 -0.82 2.61 7.88
C ALA A 23 -2.20 1.95 7.80
N GLN A 24 -2.25 0.67 8.14
CA GLN A 24 -3.50 0.03 8.49
C GLN A 24 -3.69 0.20 9.99
N ALA A 25 -4.69 0.99 10.36
CA ALA A 25 -4.93 1.33 11.74
C ALA A 25 -6.42 1.52 12.04
N VAL A 26 -6.77 1.46 13.32
CA VAL A 26 -8.11 1.75 13.82
C VAL A 26 -8.02 2.92 14.79
N LEU A 27 -8.95 3.87 14.66
CA LEU A 27 -9.13 4.94 15.64
C LEU A 27 -9.92 4.42 16.84
N GLY A 28 -9.40 4.67 18.03
CA GLY A 28 -10.04 4.30 19.28
C GLY A 28 -9.69 5.27 20.40
N SER A 29 -10.01 4.88 21.62
CA SER A 29 -9.65 5.59 22.84
C SER A 29 -8.72 4.74 23.70
N GLN A 30 -7.78 5.38 24.37
CA GLN A 30 -6.88 4.73 25.32
C GLN A 30 -6.64 5.62 26.53
N THR A 31 -6.74 5.01 27.70
CA THR A 31 -6.39 5.65 28.97
C THR A 31 -4.89 5.51 29.23
N PHE A 32 -4.25 6.63 29.52
CA PHE A 32 -2.86 6.73 29.92
C PHE A 32 -2.78 7.27 31.35
N GLU A 33 -1.96 6.66 32.22
CA GLU A 33 -1.95 6.94 33.67
C GLU A 33 -1.77 8.42 34.03
N ARG A 34 -0.98 9.18 33.25
CA ARG A 34 -0.67 10.60 33.54
C ARG A 34 -1.54 11.63 32.84
N VAL A 35 -2.20 11.25 31.75
CA VAL A 35 -2.88 12.20 30.84
C VAL A 35 -4.35 11.85 30.62
N GLY A 36 -4.85 10.79 31.25
CA GLY A 36 -6.25 10.36 31.14
C GLY A 36 -6.55 9.74 29.78
N ASN A 37 -7.79 9.89 29.32
CA ASN A 37 -8.26 9.26 28.09
C ASN A 37 -7.91 10.10 26.85
N LEU A 38 -7.18 9.50 25.92
CA LEU A 38 -6.78 10.13 24.66
C LEU A 38 -7.29 9.33 23.47
N GLY A 39 -7.49 10.01 22.35
CA GLY A 39 -7.67 9.34 21.06
C GLY A 39 -6.38 8.59 20.69
N ALA A 40 -6.50 7.33 20.30
CA ALA A 40 -5.38 6.50 19.91
C ALA A 40 -5.58 5.94 18.50
N LEU A 41 -4.52 6.02 17.68
CA LEU A 41 -4.44 5.37 16.39
C LEU A 41 -3.71 4.03 16.58
N SER A 42 -4.46 2.94 16.57
CA SER A 42 -3.95 1.58 16.78
C SER A 42 -3.43 1.00 15.46
N VAL A 43 -2.11 0.97 15.30
CA VAL A 43 -1.44 0.61 14.04
C VAL A 43 -1.10 -0.88 14.03
N ALA A 44 -1.66 -1.60 13.05
CA ALA A 44 -1.37 -3.02 12.83
C ALA A 44 -0.25 -3.24 11.81
N LYS A 45 -0.21 -2.39 10.77
CA LYS A 45 0.71 -2.54 9.64
C LYS A 45 1.10 -1.19 9.07
N ALA A 46 2.30 -1.11 8.50
CA ALA A 46 2.82 0.08 7.86
C ALA A 46 3.42 -0.25 6.48
N TRP A 47 3.35 0.72 5.58
CA TRP A 47 4.00 0.69 4.28
C TRP A 47 4.76 1.99 4.05
N ALA A 48 6.00 1.87 3.59
CA ALA A 48 6.84 3.01 3.25
C ALA A 48 6.70 3.36 1.76
N PRO A 49 6.67 4.66 1.40
CA PRO A 49 6.68 5.06 0.01
C PRO A 49 8.01 4.67 -0.62
N VAL A 50 7.96 4.29 -1.89
CA VAL A 50 9.12 3.86 -2.65
C VAL A 50 9.95 5.06 -3.13
N THR A 51 9.29 6.15 -3.50
CA THR A 51 9.93 7.38 -3.93
C THR A 51 9.54 8.54 -3.02
N ARG A 52 10.15 9.71 -3.21
CA ARG A 52 9.74 10.95 -2.52
C ARG A 52 8.63 11.70 -3.25
N ALA A 53 8.17 11.20 -4.40
CA ALA A 53 7.12 11.85 -5.17
C ALA A 53 5.80 11.82 -4.38
N PRO A 54 5.05 12.93 -4.35
CA PRO A 54 3.74 12.94 -3.72
C PRO A 54 2.79 12.00 -4.50
N PRO A 55 1.99 11.18 -3.79
CA PRO A 55 0.99 10.35 -4.45
C PRO A 55 -0.12 11.21 -5.08
N THR A 56 -0.64 10.77 -6.22
CA THR A 56 -1.84 11.37 -6.83
C THR A 56 -2.82 10.28 -7.25
N GLY A 57 -4.11 10.60 -7.20
CA GLY A 57 -5.19 9.66 -7.49
C GLY A 57 -5.62 8.83 -6.28
N ASP A 58 -6.27 7.71 -6.57
CA ASP A 58 -6.81 6.80 -5.57
C ASP A 58 -5.77 5.79 -5.10
N PHE A 59 -5.99 5.22 -3.91
CA PHE A 59 -5.13 4.19 -3.33
C PHE A 59 -5.69 2.80 -3.55
N PHE A 60 -4.83 1.88 -3.98
CA PHE A 60 -5.18 0.52 -4.32
C PHE A 60 -4.20 -0.47 -3.69
N ARG A 61 -4.71 -1.65 -3.38
CA ARG A 61 -3.94 -2.85 -3.15
C ARG A 61 -3.75 -3.57 -4.49
N LEU A 62 -2.48 -3.82 -4.81
CA LEU A 62 -2.06 -4.53 -6.01
C LEU A 62 -1.58 -5.93 -5.62
N ARG A 63 -2.16 -6.96 -6.23
CA ARG A 63 -1.77 -8.35 -5.94
C ARG A 63 -1.86 -9.20 -7.19
N GLY A 64 -0.88 -10.08 -7.39
CA GLY A 64 -0.98 -11.14 -8.38
C GLY A 64 -2.16 -12.07 -8.10
N ASN A 65 -2.82 -12.55 -9.15
CA ASN A 65 -3.89 -13.56 -9.06
C ASN A 65 -3.42 -14.97 -9.44
N GLY A 66 -2.13 -15.13 -9.78
CA GLY A 66 -1.54 -16.42 -10.15
C GLY A 66 -1.67 -16.77 -11.64
N ILE A 67 -2.38 -15.97 -12.43
CA ILE A 67 -2.50 -16.20 -13.88
C ILE A 67 -1.15 -15.92 -14.54
N ARG A 68 -0.74 -16.84 -15.43
CA ARG A 68 0.40 -16.68 -16.33
C ARG A 68 -0.11 -16.89 -17.75
N CYS A 69 0.08 -15.91 -18.62
CA CYS A 69 -0.40 -15.97 -19.99
C CYS A 69 0.77 -16.14 -20.95
N VAL A 70 0.51 -16.83 -22.06
CA VAL A 70 1.48 -16.96 -23.17
C VAL A 70 1.35 -15.76 -24.13
N ARG A 71 0.17 -15.13 -24.21
CA ARG A 71 -0.11 -13.96 -25.06
C ARG A 71 -0.78 -12.85 -24.25
N ALA A 72 -0.48 -11.60 -24.60
CA ALA A 72 -1.13 -10.41 -24.05
C ALA A 72 -2.55 -10.21 -24.63
N PRO A 73 -3.46 -9.50 -23.92
CA PRO A 73 -3.30 -8.91 -22.58
C PRO A 73 -3.43 -9.95 -21.45
N CYS A 74 -2.52 -9.91 -20.48
CA CYS A 74 -2.53 -10.86 -19.36
C CYS A 74 -3.04 -10.25 -18.06
N PHE A 75 -4.34 -10.36 -17.78
CA PHE A 75 -5.01 -9.85 -16.57
C PHE A 75 -4.58 -10.59 -15.28
N SER A 76 -3.31 -10.47 -14.92
CA SER A 76 -2.66 -11.18 -13.82
C SER A 76 -2.65 -10.40 -12.50
N ILE A 77 -3.08 -9.13 -12.51
CA ILE A 77 -3.01 -8.24 -11.37
C ILE A 77 -4.43 -7.85 -10.92
N ARG A 78 -4.76 -8.12 -9.67
CA ARG A 78 -5.95 -7.55 -8.99
C ARG A 78 -5.60 -6.19 -8.44
N VAL A 79 -6.43 -5.21 -8.75
CA VAL A 79 -6.33 -3.82 -8.32
C VAL A 79 -7.56 -3.50 -7.48
N GLY A 80 -7.45 -3.68 -6.17
CA GLY A 80 -8.55 -3.44 -5.23
C GLY A 80 -8.42 -2.09 -4.56
N ARG A 81 -9.40 -1.20 -4.68
CA ARG A 81 -9.36 0.12 -4.03
C ARG A 81 -9.35 -0.06 -2.50
N LEU A 82 -8.50 0.70 -1.81
CA LEU A 82 -8.40 0.63 -0.35
C LEU A 82 -9.65 1.22 0.31
N ASN A 83 -9.93 0.75 1.53
CA ASN A 83 -11.06 1.20 2.35
C ASN A 83 -12.44 1.03 1.69
N THR A 84 -12.55 0.16 0.68
CA THR A 84 -13.82 -0.23 0.06
C THR A 84 -13.80 -1.72 -0.28
N ALA A 85 -14.96 -2.38 -0.17
CA ALA A 85 -15.10 -3.80 -0.46
C ALA A 85 -15.49 -4.10 -1.91
N THR A 86 -16.00 -3.11 -2.65
CA THR A 86 -16.75 -3.34 -3.90
C THR A 86 -15.99 -2.97 -5.18
N HIS A 87 -14.83 -2.32 -5.08
CA HIS A 87 -14.11 -1.81 -6.25
C HIS A 87 -12.81 -2.59 -6.48
N THR A 88 -12.91 -3.67 -7.28
CA THR A 88 -11.75 -4.42 -7.75
C THR A 88 -11.72 -4.45 -9.27
N HIS A 89 -10.62 -4.00 -9.84
CA HIS A 89 -10.31 -4.14 -11.26
C HIS A 89 -9.28 -5.26 -11.48
N LEU A 90 -9.19 -5.71 -12.73
CA LEU A 90 -8.07 -6.50 -13.21
C LEU A 90 -7.23 -5.63 -14.14
N ALA A 91 -5.91 -5.65 -13.94
CA ALA A 91 -4.94 -5.00 -14.80
C ALA A 91 -4.06 -6.07 -15.47
N SER A 92 -3.77 -5.82 -16.75
CA SER A 92 -2.83 -6.61 -17.54
C SER A 92 -1.40 -6.09 -17.47
N VAL A 93 -1.24 -4.80 -17.17
CA VAL A 93 0.04 -4.11 -17.05
C VAL A 93 0.07 -3.33 -15.74
N LEU A 94 1.24 -3.33 -15.10
CA LEU A 94 1.57 -2.38 -14.03
C LEU A 94 2.60 -1.42 -14.61
N ASP A 95 2.16 -0.20 -14.91
CA ASP A 95 3.05 0.84 -15.39
C ASP A 95 3.64 1.62 -14.22
N LEU A 96 4.97 1.68 -14.21
CA LEU A 96 5.80 2.31 -13.18
C LEU A 96 6.62 3.47 -13.77
N ALA A 97 6.25 3.99 -14.94
CA ALA A 97 6.87 5.18 -15.48
C ALA A 97 6.53 6.45 -14.67
N GLY A 98 5.38 6.47 -13.99
CA GLY A 98 4.89 7.61 -13.21
C GLY A 98 5.72 7.96 -11.96
N PRO A 99 6.17 7.00 -11.12
CA PRO A 99 6.98 7.31 -9.95
C PRO A 99 8.45 7.50 -10.38
N ALA A 100 8.92 8.74 -10.43
CA ALA A 100 10.30 9.04 -10.75
C ALA A 100 11.28 8.39 -9.77
N GLY A 101 12.36 7.80 -10.29
CA GLY A 101 13.47 7.26 -9.48
C GLY A 101 13.29 5.82 -8.97
N ILE A 102 12.41 5.02 -9.57
CA ILE A 102 12.37 3.57 -9.30
C ILE A 102 13.61 2.90 -9.90
N ASP A 103 14.49 2.38 -9.04
CA ASP A 103 15.64 1.59 -9.45
C ASP A 103 15.28 0.10 -9.67
N ALA A 104 16.20 -0.64 -10.30
CA ALA A 104 15.99 -2.06 -10.58
C ALA A 104 15.80 -2.91 -9.30
N LYS A 105 16.41 -2.50 -8.18
CA LYS A 105 16.29 -3.19 -6.89
C LYS A 105 14.87 -3.07 -6.35
N THR A 106 14.32 -1.87 -6.37
CA THR A 106 12.95 -1.53 -5.97
C THR A 106 11.95 -2.26 -6.86
N LEU A 107 12.16 -2.29 -8.17
CA LEU A 107 11.31 -3.03 -9.09
C LEU A 107 11.23 -4.52 -8.71
N ARG A 108 12.37 -5.14 -8.39
CA ARG A 108 12.42 -6.54 -7.92
C ARG A 108 11.71 -6.74 -6.58
N LEU A 109 11.73 -5.76 -5.68
CA LEU A 109 10.99 -5.82 -4.42
C LEU A 109 9.47 -5.72 -4.65
N ALA A 110 9.04 -4.80 -5.52
CA ALA A 110 7.64 -4.66 -5.91
C ALA A 110 7.10 -5.92 -6.59
N GLN A 111 7.86 -6.53 -7.51
CA GLN A 111 7.52 -7.79 -8.15
C GLN A 111 7.36 -8.93 -7.15
N ARG A 112 8.28 -9.04 -6.17
CA ARG A 112 8.15 -10.03 -5.09
C ARG A 112 6.92 -9.75 -4.22
N ALA A 113 6.66 -8.49 -3.89
CA ALA A 113 5.49 -8.10 -3.10
C ALA A 113 4.17 -8.48 -3.80
N LEU A 114 4.06 -8.26 -5.12
CA LEU A 114 2.91 -8.69 -5.94
C LEU A 114 2.61 -10.19 -5.81
N ALA A 115 3.65 -11.02 -5.70
CA ALA A 115 3.51 -12.47 -5.58
C ALA A 115 3.06 -12.93 -4.18
N THR A 116 3.13 -12.06 -3.17
CA THR A 116 2.66 -12.38 -1.81
C THR A 116 1.14 -12.25 -1.70
N ARG A 117 0.56 -12.91 -0.69
CA ARG A 117 -0.87 -12.69 -0.36
C ARG A 117 -1.16 -11.25 0.04
N GLU A 118 -0.21 -10.57 0.68
CA GLU A 118 -0.36 -9.18 1.11
C GLU A 118 -0.37 -8.22 -0.08
N GLY A 119 0.43 -8.48 -1.10
CA GLY A 119 0.59 -7.59 -2.25
C GLY A 119 1.46 -6.38 -1.90
N LEU A 120 1.37 -5.35 -2.72
CA LEU A 120 1.84 -4.00 -2.41
C LEU A 120 0.67 -3.01 -2.46
N LEU A 121 0.90 -1.80 -2.00
CA LEU A 121 -0.04 -0.71 -2.22
C LEU A 121 0.50 0.22 -3.31
N GLY A 122 -0.39 0.89 -4.01
CA GLY A 122 -0.03 1.92 -4.98
C GLY A 122 -1.09 3.01 -5.04
N SER A 123 -0.68 4.23 -5.35
CA SER A 123 -1.59 5.28 -5.79
C SER A 123 -1.55 5.38 -7.31
N GLY A 124 -2.67 5.71 -7.93
CA GLY A 124 -2.72 5.88 -9.37
C GLY A 124 -4.12 5.71 -9.94
N ARG A 125 -4.19 5.23 -11.17
CA ARG A 125 -5.46 4.98 -11.87
C ARG A 125 -5.36 3.77 -12.79
N VAL A 126 -6.50 3.17 -13.08
CA VAL A 126 -6.60 2.14 -14.12
C VAL A 126 -7.00 2.82 -15.43
N VAL A 127 -6.29 2.53 -16.51
CA VAL A 127 -6.58 3.01 -17.87
C VAL A 127 -6.69 1.84 -18.84
N ALA A 128 -7.52 1.99 -19.88
CA ALA A 128 -7.61 1.01 -20.96
C ALA A 128 -6.37 1.13 -21.87
N THR A 129 -5.86 -0.01 -22.35
CA THR A 129 -4.75 -0.05 -23.31
C THR A 129 -5.25 -0.39 -24.72
N PRO A 130 -4.54 0.03 -25.79
CA PRO A 130 -4.98 -0.18 -27.18
C PRO A 130 -5.17 -1.65 -27.58
N ASP A 131 -4.49 -2.58 -26.90
CA ASP A 131 -4.60 -4.02 -27.09
C ASP A 131 -5.84 -4.65 -26.41
N GLY A 132 -6.76 -3.83 -25.89
CA GLY A 132 -7.93 -4.27 -25.12
C GLY A 132 -7.61 -4.67 -23.67
N GLY A 133 -6.37 -4.46 -23.23
CA GLY A 133 -5.95 -4.64 -21.85
C GLY A 133 -6.33 -3.48 -20.92
N ARG A 134 -5.77 -3.52 -19.71
CA ARG A 134 -5.85 -2.44 -18.72
C ARG A 134 -4.50 -2.24 -18.05
N SER A 135 -3.99 -1.01 -18.05
CA SER A 135 -2.81 -0.63 -17.29
C SER A 135 -3.23 -0.04 -15.95
N PHE A 136 -2.52 -0.41 -14.88
CA PHE A 136 -2.50 0.40 -13.67
C PHE A 136 -1.31 1.35 -13.76
N ASP A 137 -1.60 2.63 -13.99
CA ASP A 137 -0.60 3.68 -14.07
C ASP A 137 -0.33 4.18 -12.67
N ALA A 138 0.77 3.69 -12.08
CA ALA A 138 1.16 4.03 -10.72
C ALA A 138 1.82 5.41 -10.68
N THR A 139 1.46 6.21 -9.67
CA THR A 139 2.09 7.50 -9.36
C THR A 139 3.00 7.39 -8.13
N GLN A 140 2.70 6.44 -7.24
CA GLN A 140 3.54 6.04 -6.11
C GLN A 140 3.30 4.56 -5.79
N LEU A 141 4.33 3.88 -5.31
CA LEU A 141 4.21 2.54 -4.73
C LEU A 141 4.56 2.57 -3.25
N TYR A 142 3.96 1.67 -2.50
CA TYR A 142 4.27 1.49 -1.08
C TYR A 142 4.59 0.04 -0.78
N LEU A 143 5.79 -0.19 -0.28
CA LEU A 143 6.27 -1.50 0.13
C LEU A 143 6.06 -1.68 1.61
N ARG A 144 5.80 -2.93 2.02
CA ARG A 144 5.62 -3.27 3.42
C ARG A 144 6.87 -2.86 4.20
N SER A 145 6.69 -2.04 5.22
CA SER A 145 7.75 -1.69 6.17
C SER A 145 7.57 -2.46 7.47
N ALA A 146 8.67 -2.60 8.22
CA ALA A 146 8.58 -3.04 9.60
C ALA A 146 7.72 -2.01 10.36
N THR A 147 6.63 -2.47 10.96
CA THR A 147 5.88 -1.64 11.90
C THR A 147 6.75 -1.45 13.14
N PRO A 148 7.01 -0.22 13.60
CA PRO A 148 7.82 0.03 14.79
C PRO A 148 7.13 -0.53 16.04
N ARG A 149 7.44 -1.78 16.37
CA ARG A 149 6.84 -2.46 17.51
C ARG A 149 7.37 -1.87 18.81
N ALA A 150 6.48 -1.78 19.78
CA ALA A 150 6.76 -1.29 21.13
C ALA A 150 7.28 -2.39 22.05
#